data_AF-A0A377ZXR8-F1
#
_entry.id   AF-A0A377ZXR8-F1
#
_cell.length_a   1.000
_cell.length_b   1.000
_cell.length_c   1.000
_cell.angle_alpha   90.00
_cell.angle_beta   90.00
_cell.angle_gamma   90.00
#
_symmetry.space_group_name_H-M   'P 1'
#
loop_
_entity.id
_entity.type
_entity.pdbx_description
1 polymer ?
#
loop_
_entity_poly.entity_id
_entity_poly.type
_entity_poly.pdbx_seq_one_letter_code
_entity_poly.pdbx_strand_id
1 'polypeptide(L)'
;MKNWEEDDGEEYCTAAADLADAQAVCDKLGIELHTVNFAAEYWDNVFELFLEEYKAGRTPNPDILCNKEIKFKAFLEFAAEDLGADYIATGHYVRRADVDGKSQLLRGLDGNKDQSYFLYTLSHEQIAQSLFPVGELEKPQCVRSPKSWI
;
A
#
# COMPACT_ATOMS: atom_id res chain seq x y z
N MET A 1 -8.55 -2.92 1.47
CA MET A 1 -8.86 -1.80 2.39
C MET A 1 -9.62 -0.73 1.62
N LYS A 2 -10.68 -0.18 2.21
CA LYS A 2 -11.39 1.01 1.72
C LYS A 2 -10.97 2.18 2.63
N ASN A 3 -10.42 3.25 2.05
CA ASN A 3 -9.84 4.37 2.82
C ASN A 3 -10.60 5.70 2.60
N TRP A 4 -11.67 5.67 1.82
CA TRP A 4 -12.46 6.85 1.51
C TRP A 4 -13.93 6.47 1.35
N GLU A 5 -14.83 7.24 1.95
CA GLU A 5 -16.27 7.11 1.70
C GLU A 5 -16.60 7.93 0.45
N GLU A 6 -17.06 7.25 -0.60
CA GLU A 6 -17.54 7.92 -1.81
C GLU A 6 -18.82 8.68 -1.50
N ASP A 7 -18.95 9.89 -2.04
CA ASP A 7 -20.18 10.67 -1.92
C ASP A 7 -21.22 10.12 -2.91
N ASP A 8 -22.48 10.01 -2.48
CA ASP A 8 -23.58 9.30 -3.17
C ASP A 8 -23.98 9.87 -4.56
N GLY A 9 -23.22 10.83 -5.10
CA GLY A 9 -23.53 11.61 -6.29
C GLY A 9 -22.87 11.16 -7.60
N GLU A 10 -21.90 10.24 -7.58
CA GLU A 10 -21.28 9.70 -8.80
C GLU A 10 -21.93 8.36 -9.21
N GLU A 11 -22.37 8.29 -10.48
CA GLU A 11 -22.99 7.08 -11.08
C GLU A 11 -21.99 5.90 -11.21
N TYR A 12 -20.70 6.13 -10.89
CA TYR A 12 -19.61 5.17 -11.04
C TYR A 12 -18.78 5.04 -9.75
N CYS A 13 -19.08 4.03 -8.95
CA CYS A 13 -18.30 3.64 -7.77
C CYS A 13 -17.03 2.89 -8.21
N THR A 14 -15.88 3.58 -8.23
CA THR A 14 -14.58 2.99 -8.60
C THR A 14 -14.14 1.93 -7.58
N ALA A 15 -14.45 2.13 -6.29
CA ALA A 15 -14.09 1.17 -5.25
C ALA A 15 -14.79 -0.18 -5.42
N ALA A 16 -16.02 -0.21 -5.92
CA ALA A 16 -16.73 -1.46 -6.20
C ALA A 16 -16.10 -2.24 -7.36
N ALA A 17 -15.65 -1.53 -8.40
CA ALA A 17 -14.93 -2.14 -9.51
C ALA A 17 -13.57 -2.71 -9.07
N ASP A 18 -12.79 -1.93 -8.30
CA ASP A 18 -11.50 -2.38 -7.76
C ASP A 18 -11.66 -3.59 -6.82
N LEU A 19 -12.72 -3.61 -6.01
CA LEU A 19 -13.03 -4.76 -5.15
C LEU A 19 -13.38 -6.01 -5.97
N ALA A 20 -14.14 -5.86 -7.05
CA ALA A 20 -14.46 -6.98 -7.94
C ALA A 20 -13.21 -7.54 -8.64
N ASP A 21 -12.30 -6.66 -9.08
CA ASP A 21 -11.01 -7.06 -9.67
C ASP A 21 -10.11 -7.76 -8.63
N ALA A 22 -10.05 -7.25 -7.40
CA ALA A 22 -9.32 -7.88 -6.31
C ALA A 22 -9.86 -9.28 -6.01
N GLN A 23 -11.19 -9.44 -5.93
CA GLN A 23 -11.83 -10.74 -5.71
C GLN A 23 -11.53 -11.71 -6.85
N ALA A 24 -11.62 -11.27 -8.10
CA ALA A 24 -11.34 -12.10 -9.26
C ALA A 24 -9.89 -12.62 -9.28
N VAL A 25 -8.92 -11.79 -8.87
CA VAL A 25 -7.52 -12.20 -8.72
C VAL A 25 -7.35 -13.20 -7.58
N CYS A 26 -7.96 -12.95 -6.43
CA CYS A 26 -7.94 -13.85 -5.28
C CYS A 26 -8.55 -15.22 -5.59
N ASP A 27 -9.72 -15.26 -6.24
CA ASP A 27 -10.40 -16.49 -6.68
C ASP A 27 -9.51 -17.31 -7.62
N LYS A 28 -8.86 -16.64 -8.58
CA LYS A 28 -7.98 -17.29 -9.54
C LYS A 28 -6.73 -17.88 -8.88
N LEU A 29 -6.21 -17.24 -7.82
CA LEU A 29 -5.04 -17.70 -7.09
C LEU A 29 -5.39 -18.67 -5.94
N GLY A 30 -6.68 -18.82 -5.61
CA GLY A 30 -7.12 -19.62 -4.46
C GLY A 30 -6.74 -18.99 -3.12
N ILE A 31 -6.77 -17.66 -3.01
CA ILE A 31 -6.42 -16.90 -1.80
C ILE A 31 -7.67 -16.20 -1.27
N GLU A 32 -7.86 -16.19 0.04
CA GLU A 32 -8.97 -15.46 0.68
C GLU A 32 -8.77 -13.94 0.58
N LEU A 33 -9.82 -13.21 0.21
CA LEU A 33 -9.83 -11.76 0.21
C LEU A 33 -10.48 -11.23 1.49
N HIS A 34 -9.71 -10.49 2.29
CA HIS A 34 -10.24 -9.74 3.43
C HIS A 34 -10.54 -8.29 3.04
N THR A 35 -11.61 -7.74 3.61
CA THR A 35 -11.95 -6.32 3.50
C THR A 35 -11.89 -5.66 4.86
N VAL A 36 -11.43 -4.41 4.87
CA VAL A 36 -11.31 -3.57 6.06
C VAL A 36 -11.54 -2.12 5.64
N ASN A 37 -12.20 -1.34 6.49
CA ASN A 37 -12.48 0.07 6.25
C ASN A 37 -11.58 0.91 7.17
N PHE A 38 -10.69 1.70 6.58
CA PHE A 38 -9.82 2.66 7.26
C PHE A 38 -10.17 4.10 6.88
N ALA A 39 -11.40 4.38 6.45
CA ALA A 39 -11.81 5.72 6.02
C ALA A 39 -11.75 6.75 7.15
N ALA A 40 -12.06 6.35 8.39
CA ALA A 40 -11.93 7.22 9.55
C ALA A 40 -10.47 7.58 9.83
N GLU A 41 -9.58 6.57 9.87
CA GLU A 41 -8.16 6.75 10.11
C GLU A 41 -7.50 7.57 9.00
N TYR A 42 -7.93 7.38 7.75
CA TYR A 42 -7.46 8.18 6.62
C TYR A 42 -7.91 9.63 6.74
N TRP A 43 -9.17 9.89 7.09
CA TRP A 43 -9.67 11.24 7.29
C TRP A 43 -8.84 11.97 8.36
N ASP A 44 -8.77 11.39 9.56
CA ASP A 44 -8.15 12.01 10.73
C ASP A 44 -6.64 12.19 10.56
N ASN A 45 -5.93 11.17 10.05
CA ASN A 45 -4.46 11.16 10.06
C ASN A 45 -3.82 11.61 8.74
N VAL A 46 -4.58 11.70 7.65
CA VAL A 46 -4.07 12.07 6.32
C VAL A 46 -4.79 13.30 5.78
N PHE A 47 -6.13 13.25 5.71
CA PHE A 47 -6.89 14.26 4.99
C PHE A 47 -7.01 15.58 5.76
N GLU A 48 -7.21 15.55 7.08
CA GLU A 48 -7.25 16.78 7.89
C GLU A 48 -5.95 17.56 7.80
N LEU A 49 -4.80 16.89 7.97
CA LEU A 49 -3.48 17.50 7.82
C LEU A 49 -3.26 18.03 6.40
N PHE A 50 -3.68 17.29 5.38
CA PHE A 50 -3.63 17.76 4.00
C PHE A 50 -4.38 19.10 3.82
N LEU A 51 -5.59 19.23 4.38
CA LEU A 51 -6.36 20.47 4.31
C LEU A 51 -5.68 21.62 5.09
N GLU A 52 -5.09 21.35 6.25
CA GLU A 52 -4.36 22.34 7.04
C GLU A 52 -3.13 22.89 6.31
N GLU A 53 -2.36 22.01 5.68
CA GLU A 53 -1.17 22.38 4.90
C GLU A 53 -1.55 23.26 3.69
N TYR A 54 -2.64 22.90 2.99
CA TYR A 54 -3.18 23.72 1.91
C TYR A 54 -3.67 25.09 2.39
N LYS A 55 -4.39 25.15 3.51
CA LYS A 55 -4.82 26.42 4.12
C LYS A 55 -3.63 27.32 4.48
N ALA A 56 -2.49 26.74 4.78
CA ALA A 56 -1.26 27.46 5.08
C ALA A 56 -0.39 27.79 3.84
N GLY A 57 -0.91 27.55 2.62
CA GLY A 57 -0.24 27.88 1.36
C GLY A 57 0.91 26.93 1.01
N ARG A 58 0.96 25.74 1.61
CA ARG A 58 1.93 24.69 1.29
C ARG A 58 1.33 23.67 0.32
N THR A 59 2.20 22.91 -0.33
CA THR A 59 1.82 21.79 -1.20
C THR A 59 2.14 20.48 -0.50
N PRO A 60 1.21 19.91 0.31
CA PRO A 60 1.43 18.63 0.97
C PRO A 60 1.42 17.47 -0.02
N ASN A 61 2.02 16.36 0.39
CA ASN A 61 1.93 15.09 -0.34
C ASN A 61 1.18 14.06 0.54
N PRO A 62 -0.11 13.81 0.27
CA PRO A 62 -0.92 12.91 1.10
C PRO A 62 -0.50 11.44 0.96
N ASP A 63 0.15 11.03 -0.14
CA ASP A 63 0.58 9.65 -0.34
C ASP A 63 1.68 9.23 0.65
N ILE A 64 2.56 10.18 1.01
CA ILE A 64 3.57 9.97 2.05
C ILE A 64 2.92 9.63 3.39
N LEU A 65 1.85 10.34 3.75
CA LEU A 65 1.11 10.14 4.99
C LEU A 65 0.24 8.87 4.92
N CYS A 66 -0.39 8.60 3.78
CA CYS A 66 -1.15 7.37 3.57
C CYS A 66 -0.29 6.11 3.78
N ASN A 67 0.94 6.10 3.26
CA ASN A 67 1.86 4.99 3.53
C ASN A 67 2.21 4.92 5.03
N LYS A 68 2.54 6.05 5.65
CA LYS A 68 2.95 6.12 7.05
C LYS A 68 1.85 5.67 8.02
N GLU A 69 0.64 6.22 7.87
CA GLU A 69 -0.43 6.10 8.86
C GLU A 69 -1.42 4.97 8.52
N ILE A 70 -1.62 4.65 7.24
CA ILE A 70 -2.58 3.64 6.83
C ILE A 70 -1.89 2.35 6.41
N LYS A 71 -1.06 2.38 5.35
CA LYS A 71 -0.56 1.13 4.74
C LYS A 71 0.45 0.37 5.60
N PHE A 72 1.28 1.07 6.39
CA PHE A 72 2.33 0.46 7.20
C PHE A 72 2.12 0.69 8.71
N LYS A 73 0.95 1.15 9.11
CA LYS A 73 0.54 1.28 10.51
C LYS A 73 -0.82 0.63 10.71
N ALA A 74 -1.94 1.28 10.36
CA ALA A 74 -3.27 0.69 10.56
C ALA A 74 -3.43 -0.69 9.90
N PHE A 75 -2.97 -0.85 8.66
CA PHE A 75 -3.02 -2.14 7.96
C PHE A 75 -2.05 -3.17 8.54
N LEU A 76 -0.87 -2.74 8.98
CA LEU A 76 0.13 -3.63 9.59
C LEU A 76 -0.37 -4.16 10.95
N GLU A 77 -0.92 -3.28 11.77
CA GLU A 77 -1.55 -3.59 13.06
C GLU A 77 -2.73 -4.55 12.86
N PHE A 78 -3.66 -4.23 11.97
CA PHE A 78 -4.79 -5.12 11.63
C PHE A 78 -4.33 -6.50 11.13
N ALA A 79 -3.33 -6.54 10.24
CA ALA A 79 -2.82 -7.81 9.72
C ALA A 79 -2.22 -8.68 10.83
N ALA A 80 -1.50 -8.08 11.79
CA ALA A 80 -0.90 -8.81 12.90
C ALA A 80 -1.94 -9.24 13.95
N GLU A 81 -2.82 -8.33 14.36
CA GLU A 81 -3.73 -8.53 15.49
C GLU A 81 -5.00 -9.30 15.12
N ASP A 82 -5.63 -8.97 13.99
CA ASP A 82 -6.91 -9.56 13.57
C ASP A 82 -6.73 -10.76 12.65
N LEU A 83 -5.74 -10.71 11.74
CA LEU A 83 -5.50 -11.80 10.78
C LEU A 83 -4.40 -12.78 11.23
N GLY A 84 -3.64 -12.44 12.29
CA GLY A 84 -2.55 -13.27 12.78
C GLY A 84 -1.39 -13.44 11.78
N ALA A 85 -1.17 -12.46 10.91
CA ALA A 85 -0.14 -12.50 9.87
C ALA A 85 1.25 -12.14 10.41
N ASP A 86 2.27 -12.89 9.99
CA ASP A 86 3.67 -12.60 10.33
C ASP A 86 4.25 -11.41 9.54
N TYR A 87 3.74 -11.21 8.32
CA TYR A 87 4.21 -10.18 7.38
C TYR A 87 3.05 -9.60 6.57
N ILE A 88 3.19 -8.35 6.16
CA ILE A 88 2.37 -7.76 5.10
C ILE A 88 3.15 -7.72 3.79
N ALA A 89 2.45 -7.81 2.65
CA ALA A 89 3.05 -7.61 1.34
C ALA A 89 2.32 -6.49 0.59
N THR A 90 3.08 -5.67 -0.14
CA THR A 90 2.50 -4.59 -0.94
C THR A 90 3.07 -4.59 -2.36
N GLY A 91 2.31 -4.02 -3.30
CA GLY A 91 2.72 -3.86 -4.70
C GLY A 91 3.70 -2.71 -4.97
N HIS A 92 4.41 -2.21 -3.94
CA HIS A 92 5.37 -1.12 -4.12
C HIS A 92 6.64 -1.61 -4.84
N TYR A 93 7.10 -0.84 -5.82
CA TYR A 93 8.37 -1.04 -6.51
C TYR A 93 9.54 -0.53 -5.68
N VAL A 94 9.79 -1.22 -4.57
CA VAL A 94 10.91 -1.00 -3.66
C VAL A 94 11.46 -2.34 -3.23
N ARG A 95 12.68 -2.36 -2.70
CA ARG A 95 13.29 -3.60 -2.21
C ARG A 95 13.58 -3.51 -0.73
N ARG A 96 13.70 -4.67 -0.11
CA ARG A 96 14.14 -4.81 1.27
C ARG A 96 15.43 -5.62 1.30
N ALA A 97 16.37 -5.20 2.14
CA ALA A 97 17.51 -6.03 2.51
C ALA A 97 17.73 -6.00 4.02
N ASP A 98 18.06 -7.15 4.59
CA ASP A 98 18.44 -7.26 5.99
C ASP A 98 19.96 -7.23 6.08
N VAL A 99 20.51 -6.17 6.69
CA VAL A 99 21.95 -5.93 6.81
C VAL A 99 22.26 -5.60 8.27
N ASP A 100 23.23 -6.30 8.86
CA ASP A 100 23.66 -6.11 10.25
C ASP A 100 22.51 -6.17 11.28
N GLY A 101 21.54 -7.06 11.03
CA GLY A 101 20.37 -7.24 11.90
C GLY A 101 19.30 -6.15 11.80
N LYS A 102 19.39 -5.25 10.80
CA LYS A 102 18.38 -4.23 10.53
C LYS A 102 17.87 -4.30 9.09
N SER A 103 16.57 -4.18 8.93
CA SER A 103 15.94 -4.10 7.62
C SER A 103 16.11 -2.70 7.02
N GLN A 104 16.54 -2.65 5.77
CA GLN A 104 16.79 -1.44 5.01
C GLN A 104 15.84 -1.35 3.83
N LEU A 105 15.31 -0.15 3.57
CA LEU A 105 14.58 0.17 2.36
C LEU A 105 15.56 0.48 1.24
N LEU A 106 15.44 -0.26 0.14
CA LEU A 106 16.24 -0.09 -1.06
C LEU A 106 15.36 0.36 -2.22
N ARG A 107 15.99 1.00 -3.21
CA ARG A 107 15.32 1.33 -4.47
C ARG A 107 14.89 0.07 -5.22
N GLY A 108 13.76 0.15 -5.90
CA GLY A 108 13.32 -0.85 -6.89
C GLY A 108 14.38 -1.05 -7.97
N LEU A 109 14.40 -2.25 -8.57
CA LEU A 109 15.33 -2.56 -9.66
C LEU A 109 15.06 -1.68 -10.89
N ASP A 110 13.79 -1.45 -11.20
CA ASP A 110 13.36 -0.50 -12.24
C ASP A 110 13.39 0.94 -11.69
N GLY A 111 14.45 1.68 -12.01
CA GLY A 111 14.61 3.07 -11.58
C GLY A 111 13.50 4.03 -12.06
N ASN A 112 12.76 3.71 -13.14
CA ASN A 112 11.64 4.54 -13.61
C ASN A 112 10.35 4.27 -12.84
N LYS A 113 10.29 3.16 -12.10
CA LYS A 113 9.15 2.79 -11.27
C LYS A 113 9.47 2.77 -9.79
N ASP A 114 10.70 3.07 -9.38
CA ASP A 114 11.09 3.14 -7.98
C ASP A 114 10.12 4.01 -7.16
N GLN A 115 9.60 3.44 -6.09
CA GLN A 115 8.65 4.09 -5.18
C GLN A 115 9.25 4.38 -3.81
N SER A 116 10.58 4.26 -3.65
CA SER A 116 11.27 4.47 -2.37
C SER A 116 10.99 5.86 -1.79
N TYR A 117 10.79 6.86 -2.65
CA TYR A 117 10.42 8.22 -2.26
C TYR A 117 9.16 8.28 -1.38
N PHE A 118 8.13 7.49 -1.67
CA PHE A 118 6.87 7.55 -0.91
C PHE A 118 6.92 6.78 0.41
N LEU A 119 8.00 6.04 0.66
CA LEU A 119 8.19 5.18 1.83
C LEU A 119 9.33 5.66 2.73
N TYR A 120 9.83 6.90 2.54
CA TYR A 120 10.95 7.43 3.32
C TYR A 120 10.67 7.54 4.83
N THR A 121 9.38 7.56 5.21
CA THR A 121 8.92 7.66 6.60
C THR A 121 8.93 6.33 7.34
N LEU A 122 9.14 5.21 6.64
CA LEU A 122 9.10 3.89 7.25
C LEU A 122 10.31 3.64 8.13
N SER A 123 10.03 3.09 9.31
CA SER A 123 11.05 2.59 10.24
C SER A 123 11.57 1.21 9.82
N HIS A 124 12.75 0.84 10.30
CA HIS A 124 13.30 -0.50 10.06
C HIS A 124 12.41 -1.62 10.60
N GLU A 125 11.67 -1.39 11.68
CA GLU A 125 10.70 -2.33 12.24
C GLU A 125 9.53 -2.57 11.28
N GLN A 126 8.94 -1.50 10.74
CA GLN A 126 7.87 -1.61 9.73
C GLN A 126 8.35 -2.29 8.45
N ILE A 127 9.59 -1.99 8.02
CA ILE A 127 10.21 -2.64 6.86
C ILE A 127 10.44 -4.13 7.15
N ALA A 128 10.89 -4.49 8.36
CA ALA A 128 11.13 -5.88 8.76
C ALA A 128 9.87 -6.74 8.71
N GLN A 129 8.70 -6.14 8.95
CA GLN A 129 7.41 -6.81 8.88
C GLN A 129 6.74 -6.69 7.50
N SER A 130 7.44 -6.15 6.50
CA SER A 130 6.93 -5.92 5.15
C SER A 130 7.71 -6.69 4.08
N LEU A 131 7.00 -7.11 3.04
CA LEU A 131 7.50 -7.75 1.84
C LEU A 131 7.16 -6.91 0.59
N PHE A 132 8.10 -6.85 -0.36
CA PHE A 132 7.96 -6.07 -1.60
C PHE A 132 8.28 -6.93 -2.84
N PRO A 133 7.41 -7.89 -3.20
CA PRO A 133 7.75 -8.92 -4.20
C PRO A 133 8.04 -8.35 -5.60
N VAL A 134 7.42 -7.21 -5.95
CA VAL A 134 7.57 -6.61 -7.28
C VAL A 134 8.81 -5.73 -7.43
N GLY A 135 9.51 -5.41 -6.33
CA GLY A 135 10.70 -4.57 -6.35
C GLY A 135 11.90 -5.18 -7.05
N GLU A 136 11.96 -6.51 -7.14
CA GLU A 136 13.00 -7.28 -7.83
C GLU A 136 12.70 -7.46 -9.33
N LEU A 137 11.59 -6.91 -9.83
CA LEU A 137 11.15 -7.05 -11.21
C LEU A 137 11.22 -5.72 -11.95
N GLU A 138 11.55 -5.78 -13.23
CA GLU A 138 11.26 -4.67 -14.14
C GLU A 138 9.75 -4.59 -14.41
N LYS A 139 9.21 -3.38 -14.62
CA LYS A 139 7.76 -3.22 -14.87
C LYS A 139 7.22 -4.10 -16.01
N PRO A 140 7.91 -4.24 -17.16
CA PRO A 140 7.46 -5.12 -18.24
C PRO A 140 7.36 -6.59 -17.81
N GLN A 141 8.23 -7.05 -16.92
CA GLN A 141 8.20 -8.42 -16.40
C GLN A 141 6.98 -8.64 -15.50
N CYS A 142 6.67 -7.67 -14.63
CA CYS A 142 5.48 -7.71 -13.77
C CYS A 142 4.16 -7.69 -14.55
N VAL A 143 4.10 -7.07 -15.73
CA VAL A 143 2.90 -7.08 -16.60
C VAL A 143 2.79 -8.38 -17.40
N ARG A 144 3.93 -9.02 -17.69
CA ARG A 144 3.97 -10.28 -18.46
C ARG A 144 3.69 -11.49 -17.59
N SER A 145 4.17 -11.51 -16.35
CA SER A 145 4.02 -12.67 -15.46
C SER A 145 2.56 -13.08 -15.23
N PRO A 146 1.55 -12.21 -15.03
CA PRO A 146 0.15 -12.60 -14.78
C PRO A 146 -0.48 -13.39 -15.92
N LYS A 147 0.03 -13.21 -17.15
CA LYS A 147 -0.47 -13.91 -18.36
C LYS A 147 -0.05 -15.37 -18.43
N SER A 148 0.98 -15.80 -17.69
CA SER A 148 1.42 -17.20 -17.65
C SER A 148 0.82 -18.01 -16.49
N TRP A 149 -0.03 -17.39 -15.65
CA TRP A 149 -0.83 -18.08 -14.62
C TRP A 149 -2.23 -18.45 -15.16
N ILE A 150 -2.40 -18.49 -16.49
CA ILE A 150 -3.55 -19.00 -17.25
C ILE A 150 -3.00 -20.09 -18.17
#